data_AF-A0A967EAT2-F1
#
_entry.id   AF-A0A967EAT2-F1
#
_cell.length_a   1.000
_cell.length_b   1.000
_cell.length_c   1.000
_cell.angle_alpha   90.00
_cell.angle_beta   90.00
_cell.angle_gamma   90.00
#
_symmetry.space_group_name_H-M   'P 1'
#
loop_
_entity.id
_entity.type
_entity.pdbx_description
1 polymer ?
#
loop_
_entity_poly.entity_id
_entity_poly.type
_entity_poly.pdbx_seq_one_letter_code
_entity_poly.pdbx_strand_id
1 'polypeptide(L)'
;MSEVLTRRVYDIREARKNPHYDWMHPSWRDLVIDHLASSPKARIDFLRCCGRHGIQLALSKGGGAQGKRYRPLLVTQEDWQTLQENIKARTSNETEEAVHAILSSIQEAILHETGSPGEATGPSKENLHSIAQDITSILRTRWDKENTVIPIEMLLTYCRITEALDPLPPMPRLIPTWETYWEAALEELTFNHAETALSTYSIGKWIDLAECISRSEPRMLTQVKFPACSLEAVQHFLKTASEFVEGEAVLRTKSDYESEIELLSEFKIITRLGELIPSFTDQTEGLSDEIDSKRSRLEDELNESFPEPDYSGDDTRPSGGISIEEILSDL
;
A
#
# COMPACT_ATOMS: atom_id res chain seq x y z
N MET A 1 -63.76 16.05 15.83
CA MET A 1 -64.22 17.23 15.06
C MET A 1 -63.01 18.11 14.83
N SER A 2 -62.33 17.91 13.70
CA SER A 2 -62.38 18.77 12.50
C SER A 2 -61.43 19.96 12.68
N GLU A 3 -60.26 19.93 12.02
CA GLU A 3 -59.90 20.83 10.89
C GLU A 3 -59.21 22.12 11.40
N VAL A 4 -58.16 22.71 10.81
CA VAL A 4 -57.29 22.38 9.68
C VAL A 4 -56.18 23.46 9.64
N LEU A 5 -54.98 23.10 9.14
CA LEU A 5 -53.96 23.97 8.48
C LEU A 5 -53.21 25.03 9.34
N THR A 6 -51.92 25.35 9.13
CA THR A 6 -51.06 25.17 7.95
C THR A 6 -49.58 25.11 8.36
N ARG A 7 -48.89 24.10 7.84
CA ARG A 7 -47.43 23.92 7.79
C ARG A 7 -46.82 25.06 6.94
N ARG A 8 -45.93 25.89 7.50
CA ARG A 8 -44.97 26.65 6.68
C ARG A 8 -43.76 25.77 6.43
N VAL A 9 -43.78 25.10 5.27
CA VAL A 9 -42.58 24.58 4.62
C VAL A 9 -41.77 25.82 4.22
N TYR A 10 -40.58 25.97 4.79
CA TYR A 10 -39.64 26.97 4.31
C TYR A 10 -39.13 26.53 2.94
N ASP A 11 -39.40 27.39 1.97
CA ASP A 11 -38.95 27.30 0.59
C ASP A 11 -37.42 27.49 0.55
N ILE A 12 -36.70 26.45 0.10
CA ILE A 12 -35.22 26.44 0.00
C ILE A 12 -34.75 27.07 -1.33
N ARG A 13 -35.64 27.65 -2.14
CA ARG A 13 -35.29 28.13 -3.49
C ARG A 13 -35.13 29.64 -3.67
N GLU A 14 -34.78 30.37 -2.61
CA GLU A 14 -34.17 31.70 -2.77
C GLU A 14 -32.77 31.74 -2.17
N ALA A 15 -31.82 31.19 -2.92
CA ALA A 15 -30.41 31.47 -2.75
C ALA A 15 -30.15 32.97 -3.00
N ARG A 16 -30.26 33.78 -1.95
CA ARG A 16 -29.67 35.11 -1.92
C ARG A 16 -28.16 34.95 -2.13
N LYS A 17 -27.67 35.41 -3.28
CA LYS A 17 -26.25 35.61 -3.56
C LYS A 17 -25.65 36.52 -2.49
N ASN A 18 -25.02 35.93 -1.49
CA ASN A 18 -24.23 36.61 -0.48
C ASN A 18 -22.79 36.06 -0.62
N PRO A 19 -21.78 36.86 -0.97
CA PRO A 19 -20.44 36.35 -1.29
C PRO A 19 -19.57 36.06 -0.04
N HIS A 20 -20.17 35.84 1.13
CA HIS A 20 -19.42 35.76 2.39
C HIS A 20 -20.03 34.78 3.41
N TYR A 21 -20.29 33.54 3.00
CA TYR A 21 -20.54 32.45 3.94
C TYR A 21 -19.63 31.27 3.62
N ASP A 22 -18.42 31.35 4.16
CA ASP A 22 -17.46 30.25 4.22
C ASP A 22 -17.79 29.38 5.44
N TRP A 23 -18.97 28.77 5.44
CA TRP A 23 -19.41 27.86 6.51
C TRP A 23 -19.16 26.42 6.08
N MET A 24 -17.89 26.04 6.01
CA MET A 24 -17.53 24.63 6.18
C MET A 24 -17.64 24.32 7.68
N HIS A 25 -18.67 23.57 8.08
CA HIS A 25 -18.74 23.06 9.45
C HIS A 25 -17.43 22.32 9.76
N PRO A 26 -16.74 22.65 10.88
CA PRO A 26 -15.58 21.89 11.30
C PRO A 26 -15.95 20.42 11.35
N SER A 27 -15.08 19.56 10.82
CA SER A 27 -15.33 18.14 10.91
C SER A 27 -15.43 17.75 12.39
N TRP A 28 -16.19 16.70 12.74
CA TRP A 28 -16.22 16.20 14.12
C TRP A 28 -14.81 15.92 14.66
N ARG A 29 -13.89 15.50 13.79
CA ARG A 29 -12.46 15.38 14.07
C ARG A 29 -11.84 16.69 14.55
N ASP A 30 -12.12 17.82 13.93
CA ASP A 30 -11.57 19.13 14.33
C ASP A 30 -12.07 19.56 15.71
N LEU A 31 -13.35 19.31 16.02
CA LEU A 31 -13.91 19.60 17.35
C LEU A 31 -13.28 18.72 18.43
N VAL A 32 -13.06 17.44 18.14
CA VAL A 32 -12.36 16.53 19.06
C VAL A 32 -10.92 16.99 19.28
N ILE A 33 -10.21 17.35 18.22
CA ILE A 33 -8.84 17.91 18.32
C ILE A 33 -8.84 19.16 19.19
N ASP A 34 -9.79 20.08 19.00
CA ASP A 34 -9.86 21.33 19.78
C ASP A 34 -10.14 21.06 21.26
N HIS A 35 -11.05 20.14 21.55
CA HIS A 35 -11.33 19.74 22.93
C HIS A 35 -10.08 19.14 23.59
N LEU A 36 -9.42 18.19 22.94
CA LEU A 36 -8.20 17.54 23.48
C LEU A 36 -7.04 18.53 23.61
N ALA A 37 -6.80 19.39 22.61
CA ALA A 37 -5.72 20.37 22.66
C ALA A 37 -5.91 21.37 23.82
N SER A 38 -7.15 21.78 24.10
CA SER A 38 -7.47 22.76 25.17
C SER A 38 -7.44 22.18 26.59
N SER A 39 -7.49 20.85 26.76
CA SER A 39 -7.56 20.19 28.06
C SER A 39 -6.40 19.22 28.26
N PRO A 40 -5.35 19.60 29.04
CA PRO A 40 -4.19 18.72 29.29
C PRO A 40 -4.58 17.34 29.84
N LYS A 41 -5.52 17.29 30.78
CA LYS A 41 -6.00 16.01 31.34
C LYS A 41 -6.67 15.14 30.28
N ALA A 42 -7.59 15.70 29.49
CA ALA A 42 -8.29 14.94 28.46
C ALA A 42 -7.33 14.46 27.37
N ARG A 43 -6.33 15.28 27.01
CA ARG A 43 -5.27 14.91 26.07
C ARG A 43 -4.45 13.73 26.57
N ILE A 44 -3.96 13.79 27.80
CA ILE A 44 -3.17 12.70 28.41
C ILE A 44 -4.01 11.41 28.52
N ASP A 45 -5.25 11.51 29.00
CA ASP A 45 -6.14 10.35 29.11
C ASP A 45 -6.45 9.73 27.73
N PHE A 46 -6.59 10.56 26.69
CA PHE A 46 -6.71 10.11 25.30
C PHE A 46 -5.44 9.41 24.83
N LEU A 47 -4.26 10.05 24.93
CA LEU A 47 -2.99 9.51 24.45
C LEU A 47 -2.62 8.20 25.14
N ARG A 48 -3.01 8.03 26.41
CA ARG A 48 -2.78 6.79 27.18
C ARG A 48 -3.60 5.61 26.68
N CYS A 49 -4.81 5.87 26.19
CA CYS A 49 -5.80 4.81 25.92
C CYS A 49 -6.17 4.66 24.44
N CYS A 50 -5.78 5.60 23.58
CA CYS A 50 -6.24 5.62 22.20
C CYS A 50 -5.69 4.43 21.39
N GLY A 51 -6.52 3.91 20.48
CA GLY A 51 -6.15 2.86 19.53
C GLY A 51 -5.35 3.38 18.34
N ARG A 52 -5.11 2.50 17.34
CA ARG A 52 -4.33 2.83 16.13
C ARG A 52 -4.73 4.16 15.47
N HIS A 53 -6.02 4.43 15.33
CA HIS A 53 -6.51 5.67 14.71
C HIS A 53 -6.22 6.92 15.56
N GLY A 54 -6.19 6.77 16.88
CA GLY A 54 -5.81 7.86 17.77
C GLY A 54 -4.31 8.12 17.79
N ILE A 55 -3.49 7.07 17.66
CA ILE A 55 -2.04 7.21 17.45
C ILE A 55 -1.77 7.94 16.13
N GLN A 56 -2.41 7.51 15.04
CA GLN A 56 -2.31 8.18 13.74
C GLN A 56 -2.74 9.65 13.82
N LEU A 57 -3.84 9.93 14.53
CA LEU A 57 -4.31 11.30 14.77
C LEU A 57 -3.26 12.13 15.53
N ALA A 58 -2.67 11.58 16.59
CA ALA A 58 -1.68 12.27 17.41
C ALA A 58 -0.39 12.57 16.64
N LEU A 59 0.06 11.65 15.78
CA LEU A 59 1.26 11.81 14.96
C LEU A 59 1.04 12.69 13.72
N SER A 60 -0.22 12.85 13.28
CA SER A 60 -0.55 13.63 12.09
C SER A 60 -0.14 15.10 12.19
N LYS A 61 0.43 15.62 11.10
CA LYS A 61 0.78 17.05 10.95
C LYS A 61 -0.38 17.92 10.43
N GLY A 62 -1.54 17.32 10.14
CA GLY A 62 -2.69 17.98 9.51
C GLY A 62 -3.95 17.95 10.37
N GLY A 63 -4.46 19.14 10.70
CA GLY A 63 -5.75 19.33 11.38
C GLY A 63 -6.16 20.81 11.46
N GLY A 64 -7.45 21.05 11.73
CA GLY A 64 -8.05 22.38 11.77
C GLY A 64 -8.51 22.87 10.40
N ALA A 65 -9.41 23.87 10.40
CA ALA A 65 -10.09 24.38 9.19
C ALA A 65 -9.16 24.86 8.05
N GLN A 66 -7.86 25.08 8.32
CA GLN A 66 -6.87 25.52 7.33
C GLN A 66 -5.71 24.51 7.12
N GLY A 67 -5.72 23.34 7.78
CA GLY A 67 -4.65 22.34 7.68
C GLY A 67 -3.30 22.77 8.29
N LYS A 68 -3.26 23.88 9.02
CA LYS A 68 -2.02 24.48 9.57
C LYS A 68 -1.61 23.98 10.95
N ARG A 69 -2.42 23.12 11.60
CA ARG A 69 -2.10 22.66 12.97
C ARG A 69 -1.07 21.55 12.93
N TYR A 70 0.10 21.85 13.47
CA TYR A 70 1.18 20.89 13.64
C TYR A 70 1.02 20.10 14.94
N ARG A 71 0.73 18.79 14.85
CA ARG A 71 0.65 17.85 15.99
C ARG A 71 -0.07 18.44 17.23
N PRO A 72 -1.35 18.82 17.10
CA PRO A 72 -2.07 19.53 18.15
C PRO A 72 -2.23 18.74 19.46
N LEU A 73 -1.96 17.43 19.44
CA LEU A 73 -2.06 16.55 20.60
C LEU A 73 -0.71 16.29 21.30
N LEU A 74 0.41 16.77 20.78
CA LEU A 74 1.76 16.48 21.31
C LEU A 74 2.48 17.77 21.68
N VAL A 75 1.96 18.44 22.72
CA VAL A 75 2.35 19.80 23.11
C VAL A 75 3.49 19.78 24.12
N THR A 76 3.43 18.90 25.11
CA THR A 76 4.40 18.80 26.20
C THR A 76 5.22 17.51 26.10
N GLN A 77 6.35 17.44 26.79
CA GLN A 77 7.14 16.21 26.86
C GLN A 77 6.35 15.04 27.49
N GLU A 78 5.45 15.32 28.42
CA GLU A 78 4.56 14.33 29.04
C GLU A 78 3.59 13.72 28.01
N ASP A 79 3.09 14.52 27.06
CA ASP A 79 2.25 14.03 25.96
C ASP A 79 3.01 12.99 25.12
N TRP A 80 4.27 13.28 24.77
CA TRP A 80 5.13 12.38 23.99
C TRP A 80 5.44 11.09 24.75
N GLN A 81 5.80 11.18 26.03
CA GLN A 81 6.07 10.01 26.87
C GLN A 81 4.82 9.12 27.01
N THR A 82 3.66 9.74 27.24
CA THR A 82 2.39 9.01 27.37
C THR A 82 2.04 8.27 26.06
N LEU A 83 2.21 8.93 24.91
CA LEU A 83 1.98 8.29 23.62
C LEU A 83 2.98 7.15 23.39
N GLN A 84 4.26 7.35 23.71
CA GLN A 84 5.30 6.34 23.57
C GLN A 84 4.99 5.09 24.40
N GLU A 85 4.59 5.24 25.66
CA GLU A 85 4.18 4.13 26.52
C GLU A 85 2.98 3.36 25.95
N ASN A 86 1.95 4.06 25.47
CA ASN A 86 0.79 3.44 24.82
C ASN A 86 1.21 2.67 23.56
N ILE A 87 2.04 3.27 22.69
CA ILE A 87 2.49 2.59 21.48
C ILE A 87 3.27 1.32 21.84
N LYS A 88 4.22 1.39 22.79
CA LYS A 88 4.99 0.21 23.24
C LYS A 88 4.08 -0.92 23.74
N ALA A 89 3.06 -0.58 24.53
CA ALA A 89 2.08 -1.54 25.02
C ALA A 89 1.29 -2.19 23.88
N ARG A 90 0.89 -1.42 22.86
CA ARG A 90 0.15 -1.94 21.70
C ARG A 90 1.02 -2.77 20.77
N THR A 91 2.21 -2.29 20.44
CA THR A 91 3.19 -3.05 19.63
C THR A 91 3.47 -4.42 20.23
N SER A 92 3.45 -4.55 21.56
CA SER A 92 3.68 -5.82 22.23
C SER A 92 2.48 -6.79 22.20
N ASN A 93 1.24 -6.28 22.10
CA ASN A 93 0.03 -7.07 22.38
C ASN A 93 -0.99 -7.12 21.22
N GLU A 94 -0.81 -6.32 20.17
CA GLU A 94 -1.75 -6.27 19.04
C GLU A 94 -1.33 -7.16 17.87
N THR A 95 -2.27 -7.33 16.93
CA THR A 95 -2.08 -8.08 15.69
C THR A 95 -1.05 -7.42 14.77
N GLU A 96 -0.45 -8.19 13.88
CA GLU A 96 0.52 -7.68 12.91
C GLU A 96 -0.06 -6.55 12.03
N GLU A 97 -1.32 -6.65 11.60
CA GLU A 97 -1.98 -5.58 10.83
C GLU A 97 -2.03 -4.25 11.60
N ALA A 98 -2.39 -4.30 12.88
CA ALA A 98 -2.48 -3.10 13.70
C ALA A 98 -1.09 -2.51 13.99
N VAL A 99 -0.10 -3.36 14.21
CA VAL A 99 1.31 -2.95 14.36
C VAL A 99 1.85 -2.32 13.07
N HIS A 100 1.53 -2.88 11.90
CA HIS A 100 1.95 -2.32 10.61
C HIS A 100 1.37 -0.93 10.38
N ALA A 101 0.10 -0.70 10.73
CA ALA A 101 -0.53 0.61 10.65
C ALA A 101 0.14 1.65 11.57
N ILE A 102 0.53 1.24 12.78
CA ILE A 102 1.28 2.08 13.72
C ILE A 102 2.66 2.43 13.16
N LEU A 103 3.41 1.43 12.67
CA LEU A 103 4.71 1.64 12.04
C LEU A 103 4.63 2.60 10.86
N SER A 104 3.65 2.39 9.98
CA SER A 104 3.43 3.26 8.82
C SER A 104 3.15 4.70 9.24
N SER A 105 2.35 4.91 10.28
CA SER A 105 2.07 6.25 10.84
C SER A 105 3.34 6.93 11.38
N ILE A 106 4.25 6.17 11.97
CA ILE A 106 5.54 6.68 12.47
C ILE A 106 6.48 6.99 11.31
N GLN A 107 6.54 6.11 10.31
CA GLN A 107 7.34 6.30 9.11
C GLN A 107 6.93 7.59 8.39
N GLU A 108 5.63 7.79 8.17
CA GLU A 108 5.08 9.03 7.62
C GLU A 108 5.47 10.25 8.47
N ALA A 109 5.31 10.14 9.79
CA ALA A 109 5.66 11.22 10.71
C ALA A 109 7.15 11.60 10.63
N ILE A 110 8.05 10.64 10.48
CA ILE A 110 9.50 10.83 10.30
C ILE A 110 9.82 11.45 8.93
N LEU A 111 9.27 10.91 7.84
CA LEU A 111 9.48 11.43 6.48
C LEU A 111 9.06 12.90 6.36
N HIS A 112 7.98 13.28 7.03
CA HIS A 112 7.55 14.67 7.03
C HIS A 112 8.45 15.59 7.87
N GLU A 113 9.25 15.08 8.82
CA GLU A 113 10.29 15.88 9.49
C GLU A 113 11.50 16.14 8.59
N THR A 114 11.87 15.17 7.75
CA THR A 114 13.06 15.29 6.91
C THR A 114 12.84 16.17 5.67
N GLY A 115 11.59 16.28 5.19
CA GLY A 115 11.24 17.02 3.97
C GLY A 115 10.97 18.52 4.10
N SER A 116 11.00 19.12 5.30
CA SER A 116 10.74 20.56 5.48
C SER A 116 12.03 21.34 5.75
N PRO A 117 12.62 22.03 4.73
CA PRO A 117 13.84 22.80 4.90
C PRO A 117 13.53 24.07 5.70
N GLY A 118 13.73 24.02 7.03
CA GLY A 118 13.72 25.22 7.86
C GLY A 118 13.30 25.06 9.32
N GLU A 119 12.57 24.00 9.70
CA GLU A 119 11.89 23.96 11.01
C GLU A 119 12.07 22.66 11.83
N ALA A 120 12.61 21.58 11.25
CA ALA A 120 12.60 20.24 11.88
C ALA A 120 13.82 19.90 12.78
N THR A 121 14.54 20.91 13.29
CA THR A 121 15.51 20.72 14.38
C THR A 121 14.85 21.11 15.69
N GLY A 122 13.99 20.24 16.21
CA GLY A 122 13.25 20.48 17.45
C GLY A 122 12.97 19.20 18.23
N PRO A 123 12.48 19.33 19.49
CA PRO A 123 12.19 18.22 20.39
C PRO A 123 11.23 17.18 19.80
N SER A 124 10.44 17.57 18.80
CA SER A 124 9.53 16.66 18.11
C SER A 124 10.25 15.58 17.30
N LYS A 125 11.39 15.90 16.67
CA LYS A 125 12.20 14.93 15.92
C LYS A 125 12.86 13.93 16.87
N GLU A 126 13.44 14.42 17.96
CA GLU A 126 14.06 13.58 19.00
C GLU A 126 13.04 12.61 19.62
N ASN A 127 11.84 13.09 19.93
CA ASN A 127 10.77 12.24 20.47
C ASN A 127 10.28 11.20 19.45
N LEU A 128 10.15 11.54 18.17
CA LEU A 128 9.83 10.55 17.13
C LEU A 128 10.92 9.49 16.98
N HIS A 129 12.19 9.90 16.98
CA HIS A 129 13.31 8.96 16.91
C HIS A 129 13.32 8.04 18.13
N SER A 130 13.04 8.56 19.33
CA SER A 130 12.92 7.75 20.54
C SER A 130 11.79 6.73 20.46
N ILE A 131 10.60 7.14 19.98
CA ILE A 131 9.46 6.25 19.74
C ILE A 131 9.85 5.14 18.74
N ALA A 132 10.48 5.51 17.63
CA ALA A 132 10.89 4.58 16.58
C ALA A 132 11.97 3.59 17.07
N GLN A 133 12.94 4.04 17.86
CA GLN A 133 13.95 3.18 18.51
C GLN A 133 13.30 2.14 19.42
N ASP A 134 12.38 2.56 20.29
CA ASP A 134 11.70 1.66 21.22
C ASP A 134 10.88 0.60 20.46
N ILE A 135 10.13 1.00 19.44
CA ILE A 135 9.25 0.10 18.69
C ILE A 135 10.05 -0.88 17.84
N THR A 136 11.09 -0.41 17.15
CA THR A 136 11.96 -1.30 16.37
C THR A 136 12.68 -2.31 17.26
N SER A 137 13.05 -1.93 18.48
CA SER A 137 13.64 -2.85 19.46
C SER A 137 12.63 -3.88 20.00
N ILE A 138 11.41 -3.45 20.31
CA ILE A 138 10.32 -4.34 20.76
C ILE A 138 9.98 -5.35 19.68
N LEU A 139 9.76 -4.90 18.44
CA LEU A 139 9.42 -5.76 17.32
C LEU A 139 10.48 -6.78 17.02
N ARG A 140 11.74 -6.33 16.96
CA ARG A 140 12.88 -7.23 16.76
C ARG A 140 12.92 -8.31 17.83
N THR A 141 12.75 -7.94 19.10
CA THR A 141 12.78 -8.89 20.21
C THR A 141 11.60 -9.87 20.13
N ARG A 142 10.41 -9.41 19.72
CA ARG A 142 9.24 -10.27 19.52
C ARG A 142 9.49 -11.27 18.40
N TRP A 143 9.83 -10.80 17.20
CA TRP A 143 10.08 -11.65 16.04
C TRP A 143 11.24 -12.63 16.27
N ASP A 144 12.34 -12.18 16.88
CA ASP A 144 13.50 -13.04 17.18
C ASP A 144 13.17 -14.15 18.19
N LYS A 145 12.33 -13.85 19.19
CA LYS A 145 11.94 -14.79 20.23
C LYS A 145 10.94 -15.83 19.72
N GLU A 146 10.01 -15.40 18.88
CA GLU A 146 8.93 -16.24 18.36
C GLU A 146 9.32 -16.95 17.05
N ASN A 147 10.48 -16.60 16.45
CA ASN A 147 10.87 -16.98 15.09
C ASN A 147 9.75 -16.70 14.07
N THR A 148 9.11 -15.54 14.22
CA THR A 148 7.97 -15.12 13.38
C THR A 148 8.40 -14.94 11.93
N VAL A 149 7.59 -15.43 10.99
CA VAL A 149 7.71 -15.07 9.57
C VAL A 149 7.21 -13.64 9.42
N ILE A 150 8.09 -12.72 9.02
CA ILE A 150 7.80 -11.30 8.93
C ILE A 150 7.20 -11.00 7.55
N PRO A 151 5.99 -10.42 7.47
CA PRO A 151 5.44 -9.96 6.20
C PRO A 151 6.36 -8.93 5.52
N ILE A 152 6.53 -9.03 4.20
CA ILE A 152 7.46 -8.16 3.43
C ILE A 152 7.13 -6.68 3.58
N GLU A 153 5.85 -6.31 3.55
CA GLU A 153 5.39 -4.93 3.67
C GLU A 153 5.79 -4.33 5.03
N MET A 154 5.74 -5.17 6.07
CA MET A 154 6.15 -4.82 7.41
C MET A 154 7.68 -4.70 7.52
N LEU A 155 8.43 -5.63 6.92
CA LEU A 155 9.89 -5.58 6.88
C LEU A 155 10.40 -4.34 6.13
N LEU A 156 9.79 -3.99 5.00
CA LEU A 156 10.10 -2.78 4.25
C LEU A 156 9.84 -1.52 5.08
N THR A 157 8.71 -1.48 5.78
CA THR A 157 8.37 -0.37 6.68
C THR A 157 9.37 -0.25 7.82
N TYR A 158 9.76 -1.39 8.42
CA TYR A 158 10.79 -1.47 9.45
C TYR A 158 12.13 -0.91 8.94
N CYS A 159 12.61 -1.36 7.77
CA CYS A 159 13.88 -0.90 7.18
C CYS A 159 13.88 0.62 6.94
N ARG A 160 12.79 1.17 6.39
CA ARG A 160 12.69 2.61 6.15
C ARG A 160 12.72 3.43 7.44
N ILE A 161 12.17 2.90 8.53
CA ILE A 161 12.24 3.54 9.84
C ILE A 161 13.68 3.45 10.38
N THR A 162 14.32 2.28 10.33
CA THR A 162 15.66 2.11 10.88
C THR A 162 16.70 2.94 10.14
N GLU A 163 16.58 3.08 8.81
CA GLU A 163 17.43 3.96 7.98
C GLU A 163 17.42 5.43 8.44
N ALA A 164 16.35 5.88 9.11
CA ALA A 164 16.24 7.25 9.64
C ALA A 164 16.84 7.44 11.05
N LEU A 165 17.30 6.36 11.70
CA LEU A 165 17.77 6.36 13.08
C LEU A 165 19.30 6.29 13.18
N ASP A 166 19.84 6.96 14.21
CA ASP A 166 21.25 6.93 14.57
C ASP A 166 21.39 6.65 16.08
N PRO A 167 22.07 5.57 16.50
CA PRO A 167 22.68 4.53 15.66
C PRO A 167 21.64 3.68 14.93
N LEU A 168 22.05 3.10 13.79
CA LEU A 168 21.23 2.19 12.99
C LEU A 168 20.81 0.97 13.84
N PRO A 169 19.51 0.72 14.05
CA PRO A 169 19.05 -0.44 14.79
C PRO A 169 19.43 -1.76 14.08
N PRO A 170 19.72 -2.83 14.84
CA PRO A 170 20.02 -4.14 14.27
C PRO A 170 18.78 -4.76 13.61
N MET A 171 18.98 -5.50 12.52
CA MET A 171 17.92 -6.24 11.85
C MET A 171 17.43 -7.44 12.68
N PRO A 172 16.16 -7.84 12.55
CA PRO A 172 15.67 -9.11 13.11
C PRO A 172 16.29 -10.32 12.40
N ARG A 173 16.14 -11.51 13.00
CA ARG A 173 16.56 -12.78 12.42
C ARG A 173 15.69 -13.11 11.21
N LEU A 174 16.25 -12.96 10.01
CA LEU A 174 15.52 -13.13 8.75
C LEU A 174 15.49 -14.57 8.22
N ILE A 175 16.24 -15.50 8.82
CA ILE A 175 16.32 -16.89 8.32
C ILE A 175 14.94 -17.57 8.24
N PRO A 176 14.08 -17.53 9.28
CA PRO A 176 12.74 -18.14 9.18
C PRO A 176 11.89 -17.50 8.08
N THR A 177 11.98 -16.18 7.93
CA THR A 177 11.26 -15.44 6.88
C THR A 177 11.76 -15.86 5.50
N TRP A 178 13.08 -15.89 5.30
CA TRP A 178 13.69 -16.33 4.05
C TRP A 178 13.30 -17.76 3.68
N GLU A 179 13.40 -18.71 4.61
CA GLU A 179 13.07 -20.11 4.34
C GLU A 179 11.61 -20.26 3.90
N THR A 180 10.66 -19.60 4.57
CA THR A 180 9.24 -19.67 4.18
C THR A 180 8.97 -19.06 2.79
N TYR A 181 9.50 -17.86 2.50
CA TYR A 181 9.30 -17.25 1.18
C TYR A 181 10.03 -17.99 0.07
N TRP A 182 11.21 -18.53 0.36
CA TRP A 182 11.97 -19.34 -0.58
C TRP A 182 11.28 -20.67 -0.88
N GLU A 183 10.73 -21.36 0.13
CA GLU A 183 10.00 -22.61 -0.08
C GLU A 183 8.78 -22.40 -0.99
N ALA A 184 7.97 -21.37 -0.71
CA ALA A 184 6.82 -21.02 -1.55
C ALA A 184 7.24 -20.63 -2.99
N ALA A 185 8.32 -19.86 -3.14
CA ALA A 185 8.84 -19.52 -4.46
C ALA A 185 9.43 -20.73 -5.20
N LEU A 186 10.10 -21.64 -4.49
CA LEU A 186 10.68 -22.84 -5.07
C LEU A 186 9.59 -23.78 -5.60
N GLU A 187 8.47 -23.92 -4.89
CA GLU A 187 7.30 -24.65 -5.38
C GLU A 187 6.83 -24.07 -6.72
N GLU A 188 6.64 -22.75 -6.84
CA GLU A 188 6.26 -22.11 -8.11
C GLU A 188 7.35 -22.24 -9.20
N LEU A 189 8.64 -22.05 -8.89
CA LEU A 189 9.74 -22.14 -9.86
C LEU A 189 9.93 -23.54 -10.46
N THR A 190 9.60 -24.58 -9.70
CA THR A 190 9.79 -25.98 -10.09
C THR A 190 8.52 -26.65 -10.58
N PHE A 191 7.36 -26.00 -10.43
CA PHE A 191 6.10 -26.56 -10.88
C PHE A 191 6.06 -26.71 -12.40
N ASN A 192 5.53 -27.83 -12.89
CA ASN A 192 5.34 -28.05 -14.32
C ASN A 192 3.96 -27.51 -14.73
N HIS A 193 3.95 -26.37 -15.41
CA HIS A 193 2.75 -25.60 -15.72
C HIS A 193 1.94 -26.11 -16.92
N ALA A 194 2.11 -27.38 -17.31
CA ALA A 194 1.45 -27.96 -18.48
C ALA A 194 -0.09 -27.98 -18.41
N GLU A 195 -0.70 -27.86 -17.23
CA GLU A 195 -2.17 -27.98 -17.06
C GLU A 195 -2.81 -26.91 -16.15
N THR A 196 -2.04 -25.98 -15.58
CA THR A 196 -2.55 -24.97 -14.63
C THR A 196 -1.96 -23.59 -14.91
N ALA A 197 -2.74 -22.54 -14.65
CA ALA A 197 -2.29 -21.16 -14.73
C ALA A 197 -0.97 -20.96 -13.95
N LEU A 198 0.02 -20.37 -14.61
CA LEU A 198 1.26 -19.92 -13.98
C LEU A 198 0.92 -18.83 -12.96
N SER A 199 1.15 -19.12 -11.67
CA SER A 199 1.22 -18.09 -10.63
C SER A 199 2.67 -17.65 -10.49
N THR A 200 2.90 -16.33 -10.49
CA THR A 200 4.21 -15.75 -10.17
C THR A 200 4.22 -15.03 -8.82
N TYR A 201 3.15 -15.19 -8.04
CA TYR A 201 2.94 -14.44 -6.81
C TYR A 201 4.02 -14.70 -5.77
N SER A 202 4.35 -15.96 -5.50
CA SER A 202 5.33 -16.34 -4.49
C SER A 202 6.75 -16.01 -4.92
N ILE A 203 7.05 -16.19 -6.22
CA ILE A 203 8.30 -15.72 -6.84
C ILE A 203 8.47 -14.22 -6.62
N GLY A 204 7.43 -13.42 -6.91
CA GLY A 204 7.46 -11.97 -6.71
C GLY A 204 7.71 -11.55 -5.27
N LYS A 205 7.04 -12.20 -4.31
CA LYS A 205 7.28 -11.97 -2.89
C LYS A 205 8.71 -12.32 -2.47
N TRP A 206 9.25 -13.44 -2.95
CA TRP A 206 10.63 -13.80 -2.66
C TRP A 206 11.64 -12.80 -3.25
N ILE A 207 11.40 -12.28 -4.46
CA ILE A 207 12.22 -11.22 -5.06
C ILE A 207 12.16 -9.94 -4.22
N ASP A 208 10.95 -9.50 -3.82
CA ASP A 208 10.80 -8.32 -2.94
C ASP A 208 11.60 -8.48 -1.63
N LEU A 209 11.60 -9.69 -1.06
CA LEU A 209 12.39 -10.01 0.13
C LEU A 209 13.89 -9.96 -0.15
N ALA A 210 14.36 -10.59 -1.23
CA ALA A 210 15.77 -10.60 -1.60
C ALA A 210 16.31 -9.19 -1.87
N GLU A 211 15.55 -8.37 -2.60
CA GLU A 211 15.85 -6.96 -2.82
C GLU A 211 15.92 -6.19 -1.49
N CYS A 212 14.95 -6.38 -0.60
CA CYS A 212 14.94 -5.76 0.72
C CYS A 212 16.22 -6.11 1.51
N ILE A 213 16.57 -7.41 1.59
CA ILE A 213 17.73 -7.89 2.34
C ILE A 213 19.04 -7.41 1.71
N SER A 214 19.13 -7.37 0.38
CA SER A 214 20.33 -6.91 -0.33
C SER A 214 20.72 -5.49 0.08
N ARG A 215 19.72 -4.65 0.36
CA ARG A 215 19.90 -3.26 0.79
C ARG A 215 20.16 -3.14 2.29
N SER A 216 19.44 -3.90 3.12
CA SER A 216 19.45 -3.71 4.58
C SER A 216 20.45 -4.60 5.33
N GLU A 217 20.65 -5.85 4.91
CA GLU A 217 21.55 -6.82 5.58
C GLU A 217 22.14 -7.84 4.59
N PRO A 218 23.01 -7.40 3.66
CA PRO A 218 23.56 -8.25 2.60
C PRO A 218 24.39 -9.44 3.11
N ARG A 219 24.89 -9.41 4.36
CA ARG A 219 25.62 -10.56 4.95
C ARG A 219 24.71 -11.77 5.11
N MET A 220 23.40 -11.57 5.31
CA MET A 220 22.44 -12.66 5.40
C MET A 220 22.32 -13.43 4.08
N LEU A 221 22.28 -12.72 2.93
CA LEU A 221 22.27 -13.35 1.60
C LEU A 221 23.52 -14.23 1.38
N THR A 222 24.67 -13.80 1.89
CA THR A 222 25.90 -14.61 1.85
C THR A 222 25.76 -15.91 2.65
N GLN A 223 25.12 -15.87 3.82
CA GLN A 223 24.94 -17.06 4.67
C GLN A 223 24.02 -18.11 4.02
N VAL A 224 22.97 -17.66 3.34
CA VAL A 224 22.06 -18.55 2.58
C VAL A 224 22.60 -18.90 1.19
N LYS A 225 23.82 -18.44 0.85
CA LYS A 225 24.50 -18.69 -0.44
C LYS A 225 23.73 -18.17 -1.65
N PHE A 226 23.01 -17.06 -1.50
CA PHE A 226 22.32 -16.41 -2.60
C PHE A 226 23.34 -15.65 -3.50
N PRO A 227 23.22 -15.70 -4.85
CA PRO A 227 22.17 -16.36 -5.64
C PRO A 227 22.46 -17.83 -5.99
N ALA A 228 23.61 -18.39 -5.61
CA ALA A 228 24.01 -19.75 -6.01
C ALA A 228 22.99 -20.84 -5.63
N CYS A 229 22.27 -20.67 -4.52
CA CYS A 229 21.24 -21.63 -4.07
C CYS A 229 19.95 -21.62 -4.92
N SER A 230 19.72 -20.59 -5.73
CA SER A 230 18.49 -20.45 -6.54
C SER A 230 18.70 -20.63 -8.04
N LEU A 231 19.96 -20.69 -8.52
CA LEU A 231 20.27 -20.69 -9.97
C LEU A 231 19.57 -21.81 -10.75
N GLU A 232 19.56 -23.04 -10.23
CA GLU A 232 18.95 -24.19 -10.91
C GLU A 232 17.44 -24.03 -11.06
N ALA A 233 16.76 -23.60 -9.99
CA ALA A 233 15.32 -23.38 -9.99
C ALA A 233 14.93 -22.22 -10.93
N VAL A 234 15.69 -21.12 -10.90
CA VAL A 234 15.47 -19.99 -11.81
C VAL A 234 15.71 -20.38 -13.26
N GLN A 235 16.77 -21.14 -13.56
CA GLN A 235 17.03 -21.63 -14.91
C GLN A 235 15.89 -22.52 -15.43
N HIS A 236 15.35 -23.40 -14.58
CA HIS A 236 14.20 -24.23 -14.90
C HIS A 236 12.98 -23.37 -15.22
N PHE A 237 12.65 -22.41 -14.37
CA PHE A 237 11.53 -21.49 -14.58
C PHE A 237 11.67 -20.70 -15.90
N LEU A 238 12.84 -20.11 -16.17
CA LEU A 238 13.07 -19.37 -17.42
C LEU A 238 12.93 -20.24 -18.66
N LYS A 239 13.35 -21.52 -18.57
CA LYS A 239 13.17 -22.48 -19.65
C LYS A 239 11.69 -22.80 -19.87
N THR A 240 10.94 -23.09 -18.81
CA THR A 240 9.50 -23.36 -18.88
C THR A 240 8.72 -22.15 -19.41
N ALA A 241 9.09 -20.94 -18.99
CA ALA A 241 8.52 -19.70 -19.48
C ALA A 241 8.79 -19.49 -20.98
N SER A 242 10.02 -19.76 -21.44
CA SER A 242 10.37 -19.73 -22.86
C SER A 242 9.56 -20.74 -23.67
N GLU A 243 9.44 -22.00 -23.21
CA GLU A 243 8.62 -23.02 -23.88
C GLU A 243 7.13 -22.63 -23.94
N PHE A 244 6.61 -21.96 -22.90
CA PHE A 244 5.25 -21.42 -22.87
C PHE A 244 5.06 -20.28 -23.90
N VAL A 245 6.03 -19.36 -23.99
CA VAL A 245 5.98 -18.24 -24.92
C VAL A 245 6.08 -18.73 -26.37
N GLU A 246 6.95 -19.69 -26.65
CA GLU A 246 7.07 -20.32 -27.98
C GLU A 246 5.81 -21.12 -28.38
N GLY A 247 5.08 -21.66 -27.41
CA GLY A 247 3.86 -22.43 -27.65
C GLY A 247 2.72 -21.62 -28.28
N GLU A 248 1.98 -22.24 -29.20
CA GLU A 248 0.76 -21.65 -29.75
C GLU A 248 -0.47 -22.03 -28.90
N ALA A 249 -1.13 -21.02 -28.34
CA ALA A 249 -2.39 -21.19 -27.64
C ALA A 249 -3.54 -21.37 -28.64
N VAL A 250 -4.47 -22.28 -28.33
CA VAL A 250 -5.68 -22.48 -29.15
C VAL A 250 -6.76 -21.50 -28.68
N LEU A 251 -6.78 -20.31 -29.26
CA LEU A 251 -7.68 -19.22 -28.88
C LEU A 251 -8.93 -19.21 -29.76
N ARG A 252 -10.13 -19.24 -29.16
CA ARG A 252 -11.42 -19.31 -29.89
C ARG A 252 -12.40 -18.23 -29.47
N THR A 253 -12.30 -17.74 -28.25
CA THR A 253 -13.21 -16.75 -27.68
C THR A 253 -12.45 -15.51 -27.24
N LYS A 254 -13.13 -14.37 -27.14
CA LYS A 254 -12.57 -13.13 -26.58
C LYS A 254 -11.93 -13.38 -25.20
N SER A 255 -12.60 -14.17 -24.35
CA SER A 255 -12.09 -14.53 -23.03
C SER A 255 -10.79 -15.32 -23.09
N ASP A 256 -10.58 -16.15 -24.12
CA ASP A 256 -9.34 -16.93 -24.27
C ASP A 256 -8.15 -16.00 -24.52
N TYR A 257 -8.33 -14.99 -25.39
CA TYR A 257 -7.31 -13.97 -25.66
C TYR A 257 -7.02 -13.14 -24.40
N GLU A 258 -8.06 -12.67 -23.71
CA GLU A 258 -7.91 -11.87 -22.49
C GLU A 258 -7.13 -12.63 -21.41
N SER A 259 -7.45 -13.92 -21.20
CA SER A 259 -6.73 -14.76 -20.24
C SER A 259 -5.28 -15.01 -20.65
N GLU A 260 -4.99 -15.26 -21.92
CA GLU A 260 -3.60 -15.44 -22.40
C GLU A 260 -2.77 -14.15 -22.24
N ILE A 261 -3.36 -12.99 -22.54
CA ILE A 261 -2.72 -11.67 -22.36
C ILE A 261 -2.45 -11.37 -20.89
N GLU A 262 -3.39 -11.71 -20.00
CA GLU A 262 -3.23 -11.58 -18.55
C GLU A 262 -2.11 -12.48 -18.04
N LEU A 263 -2.06 -13.74 -18.47
CA LEU A 263 -0.98 -14.67 -18.14
C LEU A 263 0.39 -14.17 -18.61
N LEU A 264 0.50 -13.63 -19.82
CA LEU A 264 1.74 -13.03 -20.31
C LEU A 264 2.16 -11.82 -19.47
N SER A 265 1.21 -11.06 -18.94
CA SER A 265 1.49 -9.89 -18.10
C SER A 265 2.08 -10.25 -16.73
N GLU A 266 1.80 -11.45 -16.20
CA GLU A 266 2.40 -11.96 -14.97
C GLU A 266 3.91 -12.21 -15.11
N PHE A 267 4.41 -12.47 -16.32
CA PHE A 267 5.83 -12.71 -16.56
C PHE A 267 6.72 -11.46 -16.50
N LYS A 268 6.19 -10.27 -16.20
CA LYS A 268 6.99 -9.08 -15.89
C LYS A 268 7.98 -9.30 -14.74
N ILE A 269 7.76 -10.34 -13.93
CA ILE A 269 8.69 -10.75 -12.90
C ILE A 269 10.06 -11.21 -13.44
N ILE A 270 10.13 -11.65 -14.71
CA ILE A 270 11.36 -12.14 -15.35
C ILE A 270 12.44 -11.05 -15.41
N THR A 271 12.08 -9.82 -15.75
CA THR A 271 13.04 -8.70 -15.76
C THR A 271 13.64 -8.46 -14.37
N ARG A 272 12.81 -8.54 -13.32
CA ARG A 272 13.26 -8.39 -11.93
C ARG A 272 14.20 -9.52 -11.50
N LEU A 273 13.98 -10.74 -11.99
CA LEU A 273 14.92 -11.85 -11.76
C LEU A 273 16.29 -11.57 -12.38
N GLY A 274 16.33 -10.99 -13.59
CA GLY A 274 17.57 -10.59 -14.27
C GLY A 274 18.33 -9.50 -13.55
N GLU A 275 17.62 -8.52 -12.98
CA GLU A 275 18.20 -7.46 -12.14
C GLU A 275 18.76 -8.02 -10.81
N LEU A 276 18.02 -8.94 -10.18
CA LEU A 276 18.39 -9.55 -8.92
C LEU A 276 19.55 -10.57 -9.07
N ILE A 277 19.61 -11.28 -10.20
CA ILE A 277 20.59 -12.32 -10.49
C ILE A 277 21.26 -12.02 -11.84
N PRO A 278 22.36 -11.24 -11.83
CA PRO A 278 22.98 -10.73 -13.06
C PRO A 278 23.48 -11.79 -14.06
N SER A 279 23.63 -13.05 -13.64
CA SER A 279 23.98 -14.15 -14.56
C SER A 279 22.87 -14.49 -15.55
N PHE A 280 21.64 -14.01 -15.31
CA PHE A 280 20.49 -14.25 -16.18
C PHE A 280 20.04 -13.03 -16.98
N THR A 281 20.68 -11.85 -16.83
CA THR A 281 20.23 -10.59 -17.45
C THR A 281 19.93 -10.74 -18.95
N ASP A 282 20.89 -11.21 -19.76
CA ASP A 282 20.71 -11.39 -21.20
C ASP A 282 19.54 -12.35 -21.53
N GLN A 283 19.39 -13.43 -20.76
CA GLN A 283 18.31 -14.40 -20.97
C GLN A 283 16.94 -13.80 -20.60
N THR A 284 16.87 -13.05 -19.50
CA THR A 284 15.63 -12.42 -19.04
C THR A 284 15.19 -11.27 -19.93
N GLU A 285 16.14 -10.52 -20.50
CA GLU A 285 15.85 -9.45 -21.47
C GLU A 285 15.27 -10.03 -22.76
N GLY A 286 15.94 -11.03 -23.35
CA GLY A 286 15.45 -11.69 -24.57
C GLY A 286 14.06 -12.30 -24.40
N LEU A 287 13.82 -12.99 -23.27
CA LEU A 287 12.52 -13.57 -22.99
C LEU A 287 11.43 -12.51 -22.72
N SER A 288 11.78 -11.39 -22.07
CA SER A 288 10.86 -10.26 -21.88
C SER A 288 10.42 -9.66 -23.22
N ASP A 289 11.36 -9.47 -24.15
CA ASP A 289 11.06 -8.96 -25.49
C ASP A 289 10.14 -9.90 -26.29
N GLU A 290 10.34 -11.21 -26.16
CA GLU A 290 9.47 -12.24 -26.78
C GLU A 290 8.06 -12.22 -26.18
N ILE A 291 7.93 -12.08 -24.86
CA ILE A 291 6.65 -11.96 -24.16
C ILE A 291 5.90 -10.73 -24.65
N ASP A 292 6.55 -9.56 -24.68
CA ASP A 292 5.93 -8.31 -25.11
C ASP A 292 5.51 -8.37 -26.59
N SER A 293 6.33 -9.01 -27.43
CA SER A 293 6.02 -9.25 -28.84
C SER A 293 4.79 -10.15 -29.02
N LYS A 294 4.74 -11.28 -28.30
CA LYS A 294 3.60 -12.22 -28.35
C LYS A 294 2.33 -11.55 -27.83
N ARG A 295 2.43 -10.83 -26.72
CA ARG A 295 1.32 -10.09 -26.13
C ARG A 295 0.76 -9.06 -27.10
N SER A 296 1.62 -8.22 -27.70
CA SER A 296 1.18 -7.19 -28.66
C SER A 296 0.46 -7.82 -29.85
N ARG A 297 0.98 -8.94 -30.39
CA ARG A 297 0.31 -9.70 -31.45
C ARG A 297 -1.09 -10.19 -31.01
N LEU A 298 -1.22 -10.73 -29.80
CA LEU A 298 -2.51 -11.21 -29.29
C LEU A 298 -3.51 -10.07 -29.04
N GLU A 299 -3.04 -8.90 -28.58
CA GLU A 299 -3.86 -7.70 -28.43
C GLU A 299 -4.40 -7.23 -29.81
N ASP A 300 -3.55 -7.24 -30.84
CA ASP A 300 -3.95 -6.91 -32.22
C ASP A 300 -4.96 -7.93 -32.76
N GLU A 301 -4.68 -9.24 -32.64
CA GLU A 301 -5.58 -10.33 -33.08
C GLU A 301 -6.94 -10.31 -32.37
N LEU A 302 -6.94 -9.97 -31.07
CA LEU A 302 -8.15 -9.81 -30.27
C LEU A 302 -9.01 -8.66 -30.81
N ASN A 303 -8.39 -7.51 -31.08
CA ASN A 303 -9.08 -6.33 -31.59
C ASN A 303 -9.59 -6.54 -33.03
N GLU A 304 -8.87 -7.27 -33.87
CA GLU A 304 -9.32 -7.65 -35.22
C GLU A 304 -10.47 -8.66 -35.20
N SER A 305 -10.39 -9.67 -34.33
CA SER A 305 -11.38 -10.76 -34.25
C SER A 305 -12.66 -10.35 -33.51
N PHE A 306 -12.54 -9.43 -32.55
CA PHE A 306 -13.63 -8.96 -31.70
C PHE A 306 -13.61 -7.43 -31.58
N PRO A 307 -13.82 -6.69 -32.69
CA PRO A 307 -13.74 -5.24 -32.67
C PRO A 307 -14.74 -4.66 -31.68
N GLU A 308 -14.30 -3.68 -30.88
CA GLU A 308 -15.22 -2.96 -30.02
C GLU A 308 -16.31 -2.29 -30.85
N PRO A 309 -17.58 -2.31 -30.40
CA PRO A 309 -18.63 -1.61 -31.10
C PRO A 309 -18.26 -0.14 -31.24
N ASP A 310 -18.22 0.33 -32.49
CA ASP A 310 -17.92 1.72 -32.80
C ASP A 310 -19.09 2.61 -32.32
N TYR A 311 -18.97 3.12 -31.09
CA TYR A 311 -19.90 4.09 -30.52
C TYR A 311 -19.68 5.51 -31.09
N SER A 312 -18.80 5.69 -32.08
CA SER A 312 -18.61 6.98 -32.77
C SER A 312 -19.54 7.19 -33.97
N GLY A 313 -20.34 6.17 -34.32
CA GLY A 313 -21.34 6.21 -35.37
C GLY A 313 -22.74 6.58 -34.88
N ASP A 314 -23.10 7.85 -35.06
CA ASP A 314 -24.45 8.40 -35.11
C ASP A 314 -25.16 8.65 -33.76
N ASP A 315 -24.98 9.88 -33.27
CA ASP A 315 -25.88 10.58 -32.36
C ASP A 315 -27.25 10.88 -33.03
N THR A 316 -27.76 10.02 -33.93
CA THR A 316 -29.20 9.92 -34.17
C THR A 316 -29.81 9.19 -33.00
N ARG A 317 -29.90 9.92 -31.88
CA ARG A 317 -30.93 9.62 -30.88
C ARG A 317 -32.22 9.36 -31.65
N PRO A 318 -32.87 8.20 -31.51
CA PRO A 318 -34.28 8.11 -31.88
C PRO A 318 -34.96 9.24 -31.12
N SER A 319 -35.61 10.15 -31.83
CA SER A 319 -36.38 11.26 -31.27
C SER A 319 -37.66 10.75 -30.58
N GLY A 320 -37.53 9.76 -29.71
CA GLY A 320 -38.54 9.22 -28.81
C GLY A 320 -38.23 9.54 -27.35
N GLY A 321 -37.34 10.49 -27.08
CA GLY A 321 -37.19 11.09 -25.76
C GLY A 321 -38.43 11.90 -25.46
N ILE A 322 -39.31 11.35 -24.63
CA ILE A 322 -40.44 12.06 -24.03
C ILE A 322 -39.89 13.37 -23.43
N SER A 323 -40.39 14.50 -23.91
CA SER A 323 -39.95 15.79 -23.42
C SER A 323 -40.32 15.91 -21.93
N ILE A 324 -39.32 16.09 -21.07
CA ILE A 324 -39.55 16.41 -19.65
C ILE A 324 -40.38 17.71 -19.54
N GLU A 325 -40.32 18.59 -20.53
CA GLU A 325 -41.11 19.81 -20.59
C GLU A 325 -42.59 19.54 -20.92
N GLU A 326 -42.92 18.46 -21.65
CA GLU A 326 -44.31 17.99 -21.83
C GLU A 326 -44.87 17.32 -20.56
N ILE A 327 -44.03 16.63 -19.78
CA ILE A 327 -44.45 16.05 -18.49
C ILE A 327 -44.71 17.14 -17.44
N LEU A 328 -44.02 18.27 -17.55
CA LEU A 328 -44.13 19.38 -16.59
C LEU A 328 -45.19 20.43 -16.98
N SER A 329 -45.78 20.38 -18.18
CA SER A 329 -46.87 21.28 -18.57
C SER A 329 -48.24 20.90 -18.02
N ASP A 330 -48.37 19.68 -17.48
CA ASP A 330 -49.60 19.16 -16.85
C ASP A 330 -49.59 19.20 -15.31
N LEU A 331 -48.60 19.88 -14.70
CA LEU A 331 -48.53 20.17 -13.25
C LEU A 331 -48.77 21.67 -12.97
#